data_AF-A0A7S8C5J4-F1
#
_entry.id   AF-A0A7S8C5J4-F1
#
_cell.length_a   1.000
_cell.length_b   1.000
_cell.length_c   1.000
_cell.angle_alpha   90.00
_cell.angle_beta   90.00
_cell.angle_gamma   90.00
#
_symmetry.space_group_name_H-M   'P 1'
#
loop_
_entity.id
_entity.type
_entity.pdbx_description
1 polymer ?
#
loop_
_entity_poly.entity_id
_entity_poly.type
_entity_poly.pdbx_seq_one_letter_code
_entity_poly.pdbx_strand_id
1 'polypeptide(L)' 'MTYSILARDPGTGAIGGAVATGTPSAGGFVLHMAAGIGAIATQGFSTNTLYGPAGFA' A
#
# COMPACT_ATOMS: atom_id res chain seq x y z
N MET A 1 14.56 4.80 5.77
CA MET A 1 14.01 5.54 4.60
C MET A 1 13.01 4.63 3.91
N THR A 2 11.79 5.10 3.65
CA THR A 2 10.74 4.32 2.98
C THR A 2 10.11 5.18 1.90
N TYR A 3 9.98 4.63 0.70
CA TYR A 3 9.26 5.24 -0.42
C TYR A 3 8.25 4.24 -0.96
N SER A 4 7.07 4.74 -1.29
CA SER A 4 5.98 3.96 -1.87
C SER A 4 5.29 4.74 -2.97
N ILE A 5 4.71 4.02 -3.92
CA ILE A 5 3.88 4.57 -4.99
C ILE A 5 2.66 3.68 -5.16
N LEU A 6 1.50 4.31 -5.36
CA LEU A 6 0.27 3.67 -5.79
C LEU A 6 -0.10 4.24 -7.16
N ALA A 7 -0.61 3.40 -8.04
CA ALA A 7 -1.04 3.81 -9.36
C ALA A 7 -2.31 3.05 -9.76
N ARG A 8 -3.16 3.73 -10.53
CA ARG A 8 -4.30 3.14 -11.22
C ARG A 8 -4.04 3.25 -12.72
N ASP A 9 -4.11 2.13 -13.42
CA ASP A 9 -4.11 2.12 -14.88
C ASP A 9 -5.49 2.61 -15.40
N PRO A 10 -5.56 3.72 -16.14
CA PRO A 10 -6.83 4.21 -16.67
C PRO A 10 -7.42 3.32 -17.77
N GLY A 11 -6.62 2.50 -18.46
CA GLY A 11 -7.08 1.64 -19.54
C GLY A 11 -7.82 0.40 -19.06
N THR A 12 -7.26 -0.30 -18.06
CA THR A 12 -7.86 -1.53 -17.50
C THR A 12 -8.59 -1.33 -16.18
N GLY A 13 -8.33 -0.21 -15.49
CA GLY A 13 -8.78 0.03 -14.12
C GLY A 13 -7.97 -0.73 -13.07
N ALA A 14 -6.92 -1.47 -13.45
CA ALA A 14 -6.05 -2.17 -12.52
C ALA A 14 -5.37 -1.20 -11.54
N ILE A 15 -5.25 -1.63 -10.29
CA ILE A 15 -4.58 -0.88 -9.23
C ILE A 15 -3.35 -1.65 -8.80
N GLY A 16 -2.22 -0.96 -8.70
CA GLY A 16 -0.96 -1.54 -8.28
C GLY A 16 -0.19 -0.60 -7.35
N GLY A 17 0.83 -1.15 -6.72
CA GLY A 17 1.73 -0.36 -5.89
C GLY A 17 3.10 -0.99 -5.78
N ALA A 18 4.08 -0.17 -5.43
CA ALA A 18 5.44 -0.61 -5.14
C ALA A 18 5.94 0.10 -3.87
N VAL A 19 6.79 -0.59 -3.12
CA VAL A 19 7.42 -0.05 -1.90
C VAL A 19 8.85 -0.54 -1.82
N ALA A 20 9.74 0.32 -1.34
CA ALA A 20 11.05 -0.10 -0.88
C ALA A 20 11.45 0.63 0.40
N THR A 21 12.16 -0.12 1.24
CA THR A 21 12.65 0.32 2.55
C THR A 21 13.90 -0.49 2.91
N GLY A 22 14.65 -0.02 3.91
CA GLY A 22 15.86 -0.69 4.40
C GLY A 22 15.59 -1.88 5.33
N THR A 23 14.33 -2.21 5.59
CA THR A 23 13.91 -3.28 6.50
C THR A 23 13.16 -4.39 5.76
N PRO A 24 13.19 -5.64 6.26
CA PRO A 24 12.44 -6.74 5.67
C PRO A 24 10.92 -6.49 5.64
N SER A 25 10.22 -7.29 4.83
CA SER A 25 8.75 -7.36 4.79
C SER A 25 8.03 -6.08 4.39
N ALA A 26 8.69 -5.21 3.62
CA ALA A 26 8.13 -3.92 3.15
C ALA A 26 6.71 -4.06 2.58
N GLY A 27 6.51 -5.01 1.66
CA GLY A 27 5.20 -5.25 1.04
C GLY A 27 4.12 -5.61 2.06
N GLY A 28 4.42 -6.50 3.01
CA GLY A 28 3.46 -6.96 4.01
C GLY A 28 3.08 -5.91 5.05
N PHE A 29 3.96 -4.95 5.35
CA PHE A 29 3.65 -3.85 6.26
C PHE A 29 2.99 -2.66 5.56
N VAL A 30 3.39 -2.36 4.33
CA VAL A 30 3.03 -1.10 3.69
C VAL A 30 1.86 -1.25 2.73
N LEU A 31 1.84 -2.28 1.88
CA LEU A 31 0.87 -2.36 0.78
C LEU A 31 -0.37 -3.15 1.19
N HIS A 32 -1.51 -2.47 1.18
CA HIS A 32 -2.83 -3.06 1.39
C HIS A 32 -3.61 -2.95 0.09
N MET A 33 -4.13 -4.07 -0.41
CA MET A 33 -4.79 -4.15 -1.72
C MET A 33 -6.11 -4.88 -1.57
N ALA A 34 -7.19 -4.29 -2.08
CA ALA A 34 -8.51 -4.91 -2.11
C ALA A 34 -9.08 -4.84 -3.52
N ALA A 35 -9.27 -6.01 -4.14
CA ALA A 35 -9.73 -6.12 -5.53
C ALA A 35 -11.09 -5.45 -5.71
N GLY A 36 -11.19 -4.59 -6.73
CA GLY A 36 -12.41 -3.81 -7.02
C GLY A 36 -12.68 -2.64 -6.06
N ILE A 37 -11.88 -2.45 -5.00
CA ILE A 37 -12.03 -1.37 -4.02
C ILE A 37 -10.92 -0.34 -4.19
N GLY A 38 -9.65 -0.74 -4.00
CA GLY A 38 -8.56 0.22 -3.95
C GLY A 38 -7.24 -0.33 -3.42
N ALA A 39 -6.30 0.60 -3.18
CA ALA A 39 -5.01 0.35 -2.56
C ALA A 39 -4.67 1.44 -1.54
N ILE A 40 -4.01 1.05 -0.45
CA ILE A 40 -3.54 1.94 0.62
C ILE A 40 -2.09 1.60 0.96
N ALA A 41 -1.28 2.64 1.21
CA ALA A 41 0.11 2.51 1.63
C ALA A 41 0.29 3.06 3.06
N THR A 42 0.33 2.18 4.07
CA THR A 42 0.60 2.62 5.46
C THR A 42 2.10 2.65 5.71
N GLN A 43 2.64 3.77 6.18
CA GLN A 43 4.08 3.89 6.45
C GLN A 43 4.36 4.93 7.55
N GLY A 44 5.56 4.89 8.12
CA GLY A 44 6.01 5.83 9.16
C GLY A 44 7.03 5.18 10.09
N PHE A 45 7.53 5.95 11.05
CA PHE A 45 8.50 5.46 12.04
C PHE A 45 7.95 4.27 12.85
N SER A 46 6.69 4.39 13.32
CA SER A 46 5.92 3.31 13.93
C SER A 46 4.68 3.05 13.06
N THR A 47 4.86 2.23 12.01
CA THR A 47 3.79 1.99 11.03
C THR A 47 2.61 1.26 11.69
N ASN A 48 1.43 1.87 11.68
CA ASN A 48 0.19 1.23 12.10
C ASN A 48 -0.46 0.53 10.90
N THR A 49 -0.35 -0.80 10.84
CA THR A 49 -0.90 -1.62 9.75
C THR A 49 -2.42 -1.68 9.76
N LEU A 50 -3.08 -1.39 10.88
CA LEU A 50 -4.55 -1.43 10.98
C LEU A 50 -5.23 -0.33 10.14
N TYR A 51 -4.51 0.75 9.82
CA TYR A 51 -5.02 1.79 8.93
C TYR A 51 -5.23 1.31 7.50
N GLY A 52 -4.57 0.23 7.07
CA GLY A 52 -4.77 -0.36 5.75
C GLY A 52 -6.18 -0.91 5.59
N PRO A 53 -6.57 -1.97 6.32
CA PRO A 53 -7.93 -2.50 6.29
C PRO A 53 -9.00 -1.47 6.68
N ALA A 54 -8.74 -0.62 7.67
CA ALA A 54 -9.70 0.39 8.12
C ALA A 54 -10.00 1.46 7.05
N GLY A 55 -9.06 1.78 6.16
CA GLY A 55 -9.28 2.75 5.10
C GLY A 55 -10.07 2.22 3.90
N PHE A 56 -10.42 0.92 3.87
CA PHE A 56 -11.32 0.36 2.87
C PHE A 56 -12.81 0.40 3.28
N ALA A 57 -13.10 0.79 4.53
CA ALA A 57 -14.45 0.90 5.08
C ALA A 57 -15.18 2.18 4.65
#